data_AF-A0A976QLE1-F1
#
_entry.id   AF-A0A976QLE1-F1
#
_cell.length_a   1.000
_cell.length_b   1.000
_cell.length_c   1.000
_cell.angle_alpha   90.00
_cell.angle_beta   90.00
_cell.angle_gamma   90.00
#
_symmetry.space_group_name_H-M   'P 1'
#
loop_
_entity.id
_entity.type
_entity.pdbx_description
1 polymer ?
#
loop_
_entity_poly.entity_id
_entity_poly.type
_entity_poly.pdbx_seq_one_letter_code
_entity_poly.pdbx_strand_id
1 'polypeptide(L)'
;MSPIETQDILSEDISPASDNDNTRLVPVAESIRYRKRAQSAEKKIETLTEQLAQANSQTAELSGQLSDIQTEQKLMRQLAAAGAVDLETAVLIARARMQDKNDADVTGVIEQLKKEKQYLFTGSSPDAAPTKTAGARDRVTNNQTLLERAAKKAATTGNRTDLHEYLKLRRNFL
;
A
#
# COMPACT_ATOMS: atom_id res chain seq x y z
N MET A 1 18.95 -3.73 -39.59
CA MET A 1 20.29 -4.07 -39.06
C MET A 1 20.02 -4.69 -37.69
N SER A 2 19.79 -5.99 -37.54
CA SER A 2 20.63 -7.15 -37.92
C SER A 2 19.75 -8.37 -38.30
N PRO A 3 20.30 -9.40 -38.97
CA PRO A 3 19.51 -10.32 -39.81
C PRO A 3 18.94 -11.51 -39.03
N ILE A 4 17.75 -11.95 -39.45
CA ILE A 4 17.11 -13.20 -39.06
C ILE A 4 17.85 -14.32 -39.81
N GLU A 5 18.56 -15.18 -39.09
CA GLU A 5 19.12 -16.42 -39.63
C GLU A 5 17.99 -17.35 -40.08
N THR A 6 17.71 -17.32 -41.39
CA THR A 6 16.94 -18.36 -42.07
C THR A 6 17.79 -19.62 -42.11
N GLN A 7 17.53 -20.57 -41.22
CA GLN A 7 18.06 -21.92 -41.37
C GLN A 7 17.39 -22.60 -42.56
N ASP A 8 18.24 -22.88 -43.53
CA ASP A 8 18.04 -23.54 -44.81
C ASP A 8 17.51 -24.97 -44.58
N ILE A 9 16.21 -25.18 -44.76
CA ILE A 9 15.61 -26.53 -44.77
C ILE A 9 15.84 -27.09 -46.18
N LEU A 10 17.03 -27.62 -46.40
CA LEU A 10 17.38 -28.39 -47.59
C LEU A 10 16.48 -29.62 -47.67
N SER A 11 15.45 -29.51 -48.50
CA SER A 11 14.70 -30.62 -49.06
C SER A 11 15.58 -31.28 -50.12
N GLU A 12 16.19 -32.41 -49.78
CA GLU A 12 16.92 -33.23 -50.74
C GLU A 12 16.26 -34.62 -50.86
N ASP A 13 15.77 -34.83 -52.08
CA ASP A 13 15.74 -36.06 -52.85
C ASP A 13 14.65 -37.12 -52.61
N ILE A 14 13.64 -37.03 -53.48
CA ILE A 14 12.73 -38.10 -53.85
C ILE A 14 13.45 -38.97 -54.89
N SER A 15 13.92 -40.15 -54.48
CA SER A 15 14.25 -41.25 -55.39
C SER A 15 13.25 -42.39 -55.16
N PRO A 16 12.44 -42.77 -56.17
CA PRO A 16 11.58 -43.95 -56.10
C PRO A 16 12.25 -45.13 -56.80
N ALA A 17 12.67 -46.16 -56.07
CA ALA A 17 12.99 -47.44 -56.68
C ALA A 17 12.97 -48.63 -55.71
N SER A 18 12.25 -49.64 -56.15
CA SER A 18 12.32 -51.06 -55.81
C SER A 18 11.48 -51.55 -54.62
N ASP A 19 10.36 -52.15 -55.02
CA ASP A 19 9.68 -53.26 -54.35
C ASP A 19 10.59 -54.10 -53.46
N ASN A 20 10.28 -54.07 -52.16
CA ASN A 20 10.31 -55.25 -51.34
C ASN A 20 9.26 -55.08 -50.25
N ASP A 21 8.08 -55.58 -50.59
CA ASP A 21 6.89 -55.75 -49.77
C ASP A 21 7.12 -56.79 -48.64
N ASN A 22 8.28 -56.71 -47.98
CA ASN A 22 8.47 -57.22 -46.63
C ASN A 22 8.05 -56.09 -45.70
N THR A 23 6.74 -55.91 -45.61
CA THR A 23 6.03 -55.18 -44.56
C THR A 23 6.87 -55.16 -43.30
N ARG A 24 7.25 -53.96 -42.83
CA ARG A 24 8.07 -53.71 -41.62
C ARG A 24 7.44 -54.36 -40.39
N LEU A 25 7.54 -55.68 -40.27
CA LEU A 25 7.19 -56.44 -39.09
C LEU A 25 8.33 -56.19 -38.11
N VAL A 26 8.25 -55.04 -37.46
CA VAL A 26 9.00 -54.77 -36.24
C VAL A 26 8.72 -55.97 -35.33
N PRO A 27 9.74 -56.75 -34.93
CA PRO A 27 9.54 -57.87 -34.04
C PRO A 27 8.66 -57.45 -32.88
N VAL A 28 7.69 -58.29 -32.48
CA VAL A 28 6.68 -57.93 -31.46
C VAL A 28 7.32 -57.31 -30.21
N ALA A 29 8.50 -57.79 -29.83
CA ALA A 29 9.30 -57.23 -28.73
C ALA A 29 9.69 -55.74 -28.92
N GLU A 30 10.07 -55.31 -30.11
CA GLU A 30 10.41 -53.92 -30.43
C GLU A 30 9.18 -53.03 -30.49
N SER A 31 8.06 -53.53 -31.05
CA SER A 31 6.79 -52.78 -31.08
C SER A 31 6.28 -52.47 -29.67
N ILE A 32 6.44 -53.42 -28.74
CA ILE A 32 6.11 -53.24 -27.31
C ILE A 32 7.03 -52.19 -26.68
N ARG A 33 8.33 -52.19 -27.00
CA ARG A 33 9.28 -51.19 -26.47
C ARG A 33 8.95 -49.79 -26.95
N TYR A 34 8.63 -49.61 -28.23
CA TYR A 34 8.24 -48.32 -28.78
C TYR A 34 6.91 -47.83 -28.18
N ARG A 35 5.91 -48.71 -28.04
CA ARG A 35 4.65 -48.38 -27.39
C ARG A 35 4.86 -47.95 -25.93
N LYS A 36 5.65 -48.70 -25.16
CA LYS A 36 5.97 -48.33 -23.77
C LYS A 36 6.70 -46.99 -23.68
N ARG A 37 7.62 -46.71 -24.61
CA ARG A 37 8.33 -45.42 -24.67
C ARG A 37 7.38 -44.28 -25.01
N ALA A 38 6.51 -44.45 -26.01
CA ALA A 38 5.50 -43.47 -26.40
C ALA A 38 4.55 -43.16 -25.22
N GLN A 39 4.00 -44.20 -24.58
CA GLN A 39 3.16 -44.03 -23.38
C GLN A 39 3.89 -43.34 -22.23
N SER A 40 5.18 -43.64 -22.04
CA SER A 40 5.99 -42.95 -21.04
C SER A 40 6.24 -41.48 -21.37
N ALA A 41 6.36 -41.16 -22.67
CA ALA A 41 6.55 -39.80 -23.15
C ALA A 41 5.24 -39.00 -23.05
N GLU A 42 4.10 -39.59 -23.44
CA GLU A 42 2.76 -39.03 -23.25
C GLU A 42 2.50 -38.72 -21.78
N LYS A 43 2.76 -39.67 -20.88
CA LYS A 43 2.62 -39.45 -19.43
C LYS A 43 3.53 -38.33 -18.92
N LYS A 44 4.77 -38.23 -19.43
CA LYS A 44 5.68 -37.13 -19.06
C LYS A 44 5.16 -35.79 -19.57
N ILE A 45 4.68 -35.74 -20.81
CA ILE A 45 4.07 -34.54 -21.39
C ILE A 45 2.89 -34.10 -20.54
N GLU A 46 1.98 -35.01 -20.20
CA GLU A 46 0.84 -34.75 -19.32
C GLU A 46 1.30 -34.15 -17.98
N THR A 47 2.24 -34.79 -17.28
CA THR A 47 2.75 -34.27 -16.00
C THR A 47 3.44 -32.89 -16.14
N LEU A 48 4.18 -32.66 -17.23
CA LEU A 48 4.84 -31.38 -17.46
C LEU A 48 3.81 -30.29 -17.80
N THR A 49 2.77 -30.63 -18.57
CA THR A 49 1.69 -29.69 -18.88
C THR A 49 0.89 -29.29 -17.65
N GLU A 50 0.63 -30.23 -16.74
CA GLU A 50 0.00 -29.94 -15.44
C GLU A 50 0.88 -29.03 -14.58
N GLN A 51 2.18 -29.34 -14.49
CA GLN A 51 3.13 -28.51 -13.73
C GLN A 51 3.25 -27.09 -14.31
N LEU A 52 3.27 -26.97 -15.64
CA LEU A 52 3.32 -25.68 -16.32
C LEU A 52 2.03 -24.88 -16.04
N ALA A 53 0.86 -25.52 -16.15
CA ALA A 53 -0.42 -24.90 -15.84
C ALA A 53 -0.47 -24.40 -14.38
N GLN A 54 0.00 -25.22 -13.44
CA GLN A 54 0.06 -24.86 -12.02
C GLN A 54 1.05 -23.72 -11.74
N ALA A 55 2.25 -23.76 -12.34
CA ALA A 55 3.23 -22.70 -12.18
C ALA A 55 2.74 -21.37 -12.78
N ASN A 56 2.04 -21.43 -13.92
CA ASN A 56 1.43 -20.24 -14.53
C ASN A 56 0.30 -19.68 -13.68
N SER A 57 -0.55 -20.52 -13.09
CA SER A 57 -1.62 -20.03 -12.21
C SER A 57 -1.04 -19.35 -10.97
N GLN A 58 -0.02 -19.97 -10.34
CA GLN A 58 0.70 -19.37 -9.21
C GLN A 58 1.37 -18.05 -9.59
N THR A 59 1.99 -17.99 -10.76
CA THR A 59 2.63 -16.75 -11.26
C THR A 59 1.58 -15.66 -11.47
N ALA A 60 0.43 -15.99 -12.05
CA ALA A 60 -0.67 -15.04 -12.24
C ALA A 60 -1.20 -14.52 -10.89
N GLU A 61 -1.45 -15.41 -9.93
CA GLU A 61 -1.90 -15.06 -8.57
C GLU A 61 -0.91 -14.15 -7.86
N LEU A 62 0.37 -14.53 -7.83
CA LEU A 62 1.42 -13.73 -7.19
C LEU A 62 1.62 -12.38 -7.89
N SER A 63 1.52 -12.35 -9.22
CA SER A 63 1.63 -11.10 -9.97
C SER A 63 0.48 -10.13 -9.64
N GLY A 64 -0.75 -10.65 -9.49
CA GLY A 64 -1.90 -9.86 -9.06
C GLY A 64 -1.74 -9.32 -7.64
N GLN A 65 -1.30 -10.16 -6.70
CA GLN A 65 -1.02 -9.72 -5.33
C GLN A 65 0.06 -8.65 -5.27
N LEU A 66 1.13 -8.80 -6.07
CA LEU A 66 2.19 -7.79 -6.15
C LEU A 66 1.67 -6.47 -6.73
N SER A 67 0.82 -6.50 -7.76
CA SER A 67 0.21 -5.28 -8.28
C SER A 67 -0.68 -4.60 -7.24
N ASP A 68 -1.48 -5.36 -6.50
CA ASP A 68 -2.35 -4.81 -5.44
C ASP A 68 -1.51 -4.12 -4.35
N ILE A 69 -0.48 -4.80 -3.84
CA ILE A 69 0.42 -4.24 -2.83
C ILE A 69 1.12 -2.97 -3.35
N GLN A 70 1.57 -2.96 -4.61
CA GLN A 70 2.21 -1.79 -5.20
C GLN A 70 1.26 -0.59 -5.31
N THR A 71 0.00 -0.83 -5.72
CA THR A 71 -1.01 0.23 -5.80
C THR A 71 -1.33 0.80 -4.42
N GLU A 72 -1.48 -0.06 -3.41
CA GLU A 72 -1.72 0.33 -2.03
C GLU A 72 -0.55 1.14 -1.46
N GLN A 73 0.69 0.69 -1.63
CA GLN A 73 1.88 1.43 -1.20
C GLN A 73 1.98 2.80 -1.89
N LYS A 74 1.68 2.87 -3.19
CA LYS A 74 1.66 4.15 -3.92
C LYS A 74 0.62 5.09 -3.34
N LEU A 75 -0.58 4.58 -3.07
CA LEU A 75 -1.68 5.33 -2.49
C LEU A 75 -1.34 5.84 -1.09
N MET A 76 -0.79 4.98 -0.22
CA MET A 76 -0.34 5.36 1.12
C MET A 76 0.69 6.50 1.09
N ARG A 77 1.69 6.40 0.22
CA ARG A 77 2.72 7.44 0.08
C ARG A 77 2.12 8.78 -0.34
N GLN A 78 1.18 8.75 -1.29
CA GLN A 78 0.53 9.98 -1.76
C GLN A 78 -0.41 10.59 -0.73
N LEU A 79 -1.16 9.78 0.02
CA LEU A 79 -2.00 10.26 1.12
C LEU A 79 -1.17 10.84 2.26
N ALA A 80 -0.07 10.20 2.62
CA ALA A 80 0.87 10.73 3.60
C ALA A 80 1.45 12.07 3.15
N ALA A 81 1.89 12.17 1.89
CA ALA A 81 2.37 13.42 1.30
C ALA A 81 1.27 14.51 1.25
N ALA A 82 0.01 14.11 1.07
CA ALA A 82 -1.13 15.01 1.07
C ALA A 82 -1.54 15.49 2.48
N GLY A 83 -0.93 14.94 3.53
CA GLY A 83 -1.17 15.30 4.93
C GLY A 83 -2.37 14.58 5.55
N ALA A 84 -2.63 13.32 5.19
CA ALA A 84 -3.69 12.56 5.86
C ALA A 84 -3.38 12.39 7.36
N VAL A 85 -4.35 12.74 8.22
CA VAL A 85 -4.28 12.58 9.69
C VAL A 85 -4.42 11.11 10.06
N ASP A 86 -5.35 10.43 9.39
CA ASP A 86 -5.62 9.00 9.56
C ASP A 86 -5.41 8.32 8.20
N LEU A 87 -4.26 7.67 8.06
CA LEU A 87 -3.85 7.00 6.82
C LEU A 87 -4.73 5.78 6.53
N GLU A 88 -5.06 4.97 7.52
CA GLU A 88 -5.85 3.74 7.35
C GLU A 88 -7.23 4.08 6.79
N THR A 89 -7.92 5.03 7.42
CA THR A 89 -9.25 5.46 6.99
C THR A 89 -9.20 6.11 5.61
N ALA A 90 -8.19 6.94 5.34
CA ALA A 90 -8.03 7.59 4.04
C ALA A 90 -7.72 6.58 2.91
N VAL A 91 -6.89 5.56 3.19
CA VAL A 91 -6.59 4.46 2.26
C VAL A 91 -7.84 3.67 1.93
N LEU A 92 -8.62 3.28 2.95
CA LEU A 92 -9.83 2.50 2.78
C LEU A 92 -10.85 3.22 1.88
N ILE A 93 -11.09 4.51 2.13
CA ILE A 93 -12.03 5.30 1.33
C ILE A 93 -11.49 5.53 -0.09
N ALA A 94 -10.21 5.82 -0.24
CA ALA A 94 -9.61 6.04 -1.56
C ALA A 94 -9.63 4.75 -2.41
N ARG A 95 -9.33 3.59 -1.81
CA ARG A 95 -9.40 2.28 -2.46
C ARG A 95 -10.81 1.96 -2.93
N ALA A 96 -11.82 2.17 -2.09
CA ALA A 96 -13.22 1.97 -2.47
C ALA A 96 -13.60 2.82 -3.71
N ARG A 97 -13.15 4.09 -3.75
CA ARG A 97 -13.41 4.99 -4.89
C ARG A 97 -12.68 4.60 -6.17
N MET A 98 -11.46 4.07 -6.05
CA MET A 98 -10.71 3.59 -7.20
C MET A 98 -11.30 2.30 -7.77
N GLN A 99 -11.95 1.48 -6.95
CA GLN A 99 -12.63 0.27 -7.39
C GLN A 99 -13.96 0.57 -8.11
N ASP A 100 -14.69 1.59 -7.67
CA ASP A 100 -15.94 2.03 -8.30
C ASP A 100 -15.72 2.78 -9.63
N LYS A 101 -14.57 3.44 -9.77
CA LYS A 101 -14.18 4.20 -10.96
C LYS A 101 -12.97 3.52 -11.60
N ASN A 102 -13.22 2.53 -12.45
CA ASN A 102 -12.20 1.89 -13.29
C ASN A 102 -11.32 2.99 -13.91
N ASP A 103 -10.03 2.97 -13.58
CA ASP A 103 -9.00 3.91 -14.05
C ASP A 103 -8.99 5.32 -13.42
N ALA A 104 -9.46 5.46 -12.18
CA ALA A 104 -9.31 6.72 -11.44
C ALA A 104 -7.84 7.04 -11.12
N ASP A 105 -7.37 8.20 -11.57
CA ASP A 105 -6.08 8.74 -11.15
C ASP A 105 -6.06 8.96 -9.63
N VAL A 106 -5.04 8.39 -8.97
CA VAL A 106 -4.84 8.45 -7.52
C VAL A 106 -4.81 9.90 -7.05
N THR A 107 -4.21 10.81 -7.82
CA THR A 107 -4.12 12.22 -7.44
C THR A 107 -5.50 12.90 -7.44
N GLY A 108 -6.32 12.64 -8.46
CA GLY A 108 -7.69 13.14 -8.54
C GLY A 108 -8.59 12.60 -7.42
N VAL A 109 -8.42 11.33 -7.04
CA VAL A 109 -9.14 10.74 -5.89
C VAL A 109 -8.77 11.45 -4.59
N ILE A 110 -7.48 11.73 -4.39
CA ILE A 110 -6.99 12.45 -3.20
C ILE A 110 -7.53 13.88 -3.17
N GLU A 111 -7.51 14.61 -4.30
CA GLU A 111 -8.09 15.96 -4.36
C GLU A 111 -9.59 15.97 -4.06
N GLN A 112 -10.33 15.00 -4.59
CA GLN A 112 -11.75 14.85 -4.29
C GLN A 112 -11.97 14.52 -2.80
N LEU A 113 -11.12 13.65 -2.23
CA LEU A 113 -11.15 13.33 -0.80
C LEU A 113 -10.87 14.58 0.04
N LYS A 114 -9.89 15.41 -0.35
CA LYS A 114 -9.57 16.66 0.34
C LYS A 114 -10.74 17.65 0.30
N LYS A 115 -11.47 17.73 -0.81
CA LYS A 115 -12.65 18.61 -0.95
C LYS A 115 -13.81 18.16 -0.07
N GLU A 116 -14.14 16.87 -0.09
CA GLU A 116 -15.33 16.32 0.57
C GLU A 116 -15.11 15.98 2.05
N LYS A 117 -13.89 15.56 2.40
CA LYS A 117 -13.52 14.97 3.69
C LYS A 117 -12.30 15.70 4.27
N GLN A 118 -12.40 17.02 4.36
CA GLN A 118 -11.32 17.90 4.85
C GLN A 118 -10.75 17.47 6.22
N TYR A 119 -11.60 16.93 7.10
CA TYR A 119 -11.21 16.45 8.43
C TYR A 119 -10.24 15.27 8.43
N LEU A 120 -10.13 14.53 7.33
CA LEU A 120 -9.15 13.44 7.18
C LEU A 120 -7.75 13.96 6.86
N PHE A 121 -7.62 15.23 6.51
CA PHE A 121 -6.35 15.87 6.18
C PHE A 121 -6.02 16.94 7.20
N THR A 122 -4.74 17.20 7.40
CA THR A 122 -4.29 18.33 8.19
C THR A 122 -4.69 19.60 7.44
N GLY A 123 -5.87 20.13 7.77
CA GLY A 123 -6.21 21.50 7.41
C GLY A 123 -5.16 22.44 7.98
N SER A 124 -4.81 23.47 7.22
CA SER A 124 -3.88 24.56 7.56
C SER A 124 -4.31 25.37 8.80
N SER A 125 -4.37 24.74 9.97
CA SER A 125 -4.58 25.41 11.25
C SER A 125 -3.77 24.68 12.31
N PRO A 126 -2.50 25.07 12.51
CA PRO A 126 -1.65 24.51 13.57
C PRO A 126 -2.09 24.89 14.99
N ASP A 127 -3.22 25.59 15.20
CA ASP A 127 -3.44 26.35 16.45
C ASP A 127 -4.85 26.30 17.05
N ALA A 128 -5.75 25.48 16.52
CA ALA A 128 -7.05 25.30 17.17
C ALA A 128 -6.93 24.26 18.30
N ALA A 129 -6.28 24.66 19.40
CA ALA A 129 -6.46 23.99 20.68
C ALA A 129 -7.97 23.81 20.93
N PRO A 130 -8.44 22.64 21.41
CA PRO A 130 -9.85 22.40 21.60
C PRO A 130 -10.45 23.50 22.48
N THR A 131 -11.54 24.10 22.02
CA THR A 131 -12.30 25.10 22.78
C THR A 131 -12.67 24.48 24.13
N LYS A 132 -12.09 25.02 25.21
CA LYS A 132 -12.32 24.54 26.58
C LYS A 132 -13.83 24.47 26.82
N THR A 133 -14.36 23.26 27.00
CA THR A 133 -15.74 23.05 27.42
C THR A 133 -15.98 23.76 28.75
N ALA A 134 -17.12 24.43 28.90
CA ALA A 134 -17.46 25.38 29.97
C ALA A 134 -17.34 24.88 31.44
N GLY A 135 -16.92 23.63 31.67
CA GLY A 135 -16.75 23.02 32.99
C GLY A 135 -15.33 23.08 33.58
N ALA A 136 -14.30 23.43 32.81
CA ALA A 136 -12.93 23.48 33.32
C ALA A 136 -12.68 24.79 34.08
N ARG A 137 -13.04 24.84 35.37
CA ARG A 137 -12.62 25.93 36.27
C ARG A 137 -11.11 25.85 36.48
N ASP A 138 -10.39 26.70 35.77
CA ASP A 138 -8.96 27.00 35.93
C ASP A 138 -8.74 27.63 37.33
N ARG A 139 -8.71 26.79 38.37
CA ARG A 139 -8.54 27.23 39.76
C ARG A 139 -7.11 27.68 40.05
N VAL A 140 -6.14 27.25 39.23
CA VAL A 140 -4.71 27.51 39.42
C VAL A 140 -4.29 28.87 38.85
N THR A 141 -4.83 29.27 37.69
CA THR A 141 -4.47 30.55 37.05
C THR A 141 -5.00 31.75 37.83
N ASN A 142 -6.23 31.70 38.34
CA ASN A 142 -6.83 32.80 39.11
C ASN A 142 -6.00 33.17 40.34
N ASN A 143 -5.47 32.18 41.04
CA ASN A 143 -4.69 32.40 42.25
C ASN A 143 -3.32 33.06 41.92
N GLN A 144 -2.65 32.62 40.86
CA GLN A 144 -1.41 33.26 40.38
C GLN A 144 -1.63 34.73 39.99
N THR A 145 -2.74 35.04 39.31
CA THR A 145 -3.05 36.43 38.91
C THR A 145 -3.33 37.36 40.10
N LEU A 146 -3.90 36.84 41.20
CA LEU A 146 -4.14 37.63 42.41
C LEU A 146 -2.84 37.97 43.14
N LEU A 147 -1.90 37.01 43.22
CA LEU A 147 -0.58 37.24 43.80
C LEU A 147 0.21 38.28 43.00
N GLU A 148 0.18 38.18 41.67
CA GLU A 148 0.87 39.12 40.77
C GLU A 148 0.30 40.55 40.90
N ARG A 149 -1.03 40.70 41.02
CA ARG A 149 -1.66 42.00 41.25
C ARG A 149 -1.27 42.61 42.60
N ALA A 150 -1.26 41.80 43.66
CA ALA A 150 -0.83 42.26 44.98
C ALA A 150 0.65 42.68 44.99
N ALA A 151 1.51 41.95 44.26
CA ALA A 151 2.92 42.29 44.09
C ALA A 151 3.09 43.64 43.38
N LYS A 152 2.39 43.84 42.26
CA LYS A 152 2.42 45.11 41.51
C LYS A 152 1.91 46.27 42.36
N LYS A 153 0.80 46.07 43.07
CA LYS A 153 0.23 47.10 43.96
C LYS A 153 1.22 47.52 45.04
N ALA A 154 1.81 46.56 45.77
CA ALA A 154 2.80 46.83 46.80
C ALA A 154 4.06 47.55 46.25
N ALA A 155 4.51 47.18 45.04
CA ALA A 155 5.62 47.84 44.38
C ALA A 155 5.31 49.29 43.96
N THR A 156 4.07 49.55 43.52
CA THR A 156 3.64 50.89 43.07
C THR A 156 3.32 51.85 44.22
N THR A 157 2.69 51.36 45.30
CA THR A 157 2.22 52.22 46.39
C THR A 157 3.27 52.42 47.48
N GLY A 158 4.23 51.50 47.61
CA GLY A 158 5.25 51.55 48.66
C GLY A 158 4.69 51.49 50.09
N ASN A 159 3.40 51.19 50.24
CA ASN A 159 2.71 51.21 51.52
C ASN A 159 2.91 49.88 52.26
N ARG A 160 3.19 49.97 53.56
CA ARG A 160 3.39 48.81 54.44
C ARG A 160 2.19 47.87 54.44
N THR A 161 0.97 48.38 54.36
CA THR A 161 -0.24 47.54 54.37
C THR A 161 -0.35 46.65 53.14
N ASP A 162 -0.11 47.22 51.94
CA ASP A 162 -0.15 46.49 50.68
C ASP A 162 0.98 45.44 50.60
N LEU A 163 2.16 45.75 51.17
CA LEU A 163 3.26 44.79 51.30
C LEU A 163 2.86 43.60 52.19
N HIS A 164 2.20 43.85 53.33
CA HIS A 164 1.72 42.78 54.22
C HIS A 164 0.69 41.88 53.55
N GLU A 165 -0.22 42.45 52.74
CA GLU A 165 -1.19 41.66 51.96
C GLU A 165 -0.50 40.75 50.94
N TYR A 166 0.46 41.28 50.18
CA TYR A 166 1.26 40.50 49.25
C TYR A 166 2.01 39.35 49.95
N LEU A 167 2.67 39.63 51.08
CA LEU A 167 3.42 38.62 51.83
C LEU A 167 2.52 37.52 52.42
N LYS A 168 1.32 37.89 52.91
CA LYS A 168 0.31 36.92 53.37
C LYS A 168 -0.15 36.01 52.22
N LEU A 169 -0.47 36.60 51.07
CA LEU A 169 -0.85 35.84 49.88
C LEU A 169 0.28 34.90 49.47
N ARG A 170 1.51 35.41 49.31
CA ARG A 170 2.71 34.64 48.96
C ARG A 170 2.92 33.43 49.87
N ARG A 171 2.70 33.58 51.18
CA ARG A 171 2.84 32.47 52.14
C ARG A 171 1.82 31.35 51.94
N ASN A 172 0.63 31.66 51.45
CA ASN A 172 -0.41 30.65 51.18
C ASN A 172 -0.20 29.90 49.85
N PHE A 173 0.77 30.32 49.03
CA PHE A 173 1.13 29.68 47.75
C PHE A 173 2.33 28.72 47.85
N LEU A 174 3.07 28.76 48.96
CA LEU A 174 4.14 27.80 49.29
C LEU A 174 3.54 26.63 50.08
#